data_AF-A0A1G9MLE5-F1
#
_entry.id   AF-A0A1G9MLE5-F1
#
_cell.length_a   1.000
_cell.length_b   1.000
_cell.length_c   1.000
_cell.angle_alpha   90.00
_cell.angle_beta   90.00
_cell.angle_gamma   90.00
#
_symmetry.space_group_name_H-M   'P 1'
#
loop_
_entity.id
_entity.type
_entity.pdbx_description
1 polymer ?
#
loop_
_entity_poly.entity_id
_entity_poly.type
_entity_poly.pdbx_seq_one_letter_code
_entity_poly.pdbx_strand_id
1 'polypeptide(L)'
;MTPKIRPGDRLRITILCEADELKHGDQLFVSLPQPNGVTKFVGEIPLHTEGINVEVLTPEKWPPIEGDIWEDGQDVEWYAVRRHGNREVTLVNTGGNFAVEDLDDMLSIRGPWHLVREGRERKFQEPPF
;
A
#
# COMPACT_ATOMS: atom_id res chain seq x y z
N MET A 1 12.86 10.94 -17.17
CA MET A 1 13.21 12.35 -16.90
C MET A 1 12.33 12.82 -15.75
N THR A 2 12.91 13.24 -14.63
CA THR A 2 12.14 13.76 -13.49
C THR A 2 11.59 15.14 -13.86
N PRO A 3 10.26 15.37 -13.78
CA PRO A 3 9.70 16.67 -14.11
C PRO A 3 10.30 17.76 -13.21
N LYS A 4 10.71 18.87 -13.82
CA LYS A 4 11.35 19.99 -13.13
C LYS A 4 10.27 20.81 -12.42
N ILE A 5 10.18 20.66 -11.09
CA ILE A 5 9.29 21.43 -10.21
C ILE A 5 9.62 22.93 -10.32
N ARG A 6 8.60 23.78 -10.43
CA ARG A 6 8.71 25.24 -10.60
C ARG A 6 8.08 26.00 -9.43
N PRO A 7 8.48 27.27 -9.21
CA PRO A 7 7.79 28.14 -8.25
C PRO A 7 6.29 28.25 -8.59
N GLY A 8 5.43 27.98 -7.61
CA GLY A 8 3.97 28.03 -7.75
C GLY A 8 3.30 26.69 -8.10
N ASP A 9 4.07 25.64 -8.38
CA ASP A 9 3.52 24.31 -8.61
C ASP A 9 2.87 23.78 -7.32
N ARG A 10 1.69 23.17 -7.46
CA ARG A 10 1.05 22.41 -6.39
C ARG A 10 1.55 20.98 -6.47
N LEU A 11 2.13 20.49 -5.38
CA LEU A 11 2.67 19.15 -5.29
C LEU A 11 1.74 18.27 -4.45
N ARG A 12 1.54 17.02 -4.88
CA ARG A 12 1.04 15.93 -4.04
C ARG A 12 2.23 15.05 -3.69
N ILE A 13 2.50 14.88 -2.39
CA ILE A 13 3.53 13.97 -1.89
C ILE A 13 2.80 12.82 -1.22
N THR A 14 3.08 11.60 -1.67
CA THR A 14 2.61 10.37 -1.03
C THR A 14 3.81 9.73 -0.33
N ILE A 15 3.69 9.49 0.98
CA ILE A 15 4.69 8.76 1.76
C ILE A 15 4.17 7.35 1.94
N LEU A 16 4.97 6.36 1.55
CA LEU A 16 4.71 4.95 1.79
C LEU A 16 5.68 4.51 2.89
N CYS A 17 5.15 3.91 3.96
CA CYS A 17 5.92 3.36 5.07
C CYS A 17 5.23 2.11 5.61
N GLU A 18 5.94 1.31 6.38
CA GLU A 18 5.34 0.15 7.04
C GLU A 18 4.44 0.59 8.20
N ALA A 19 3.35 -0.15 8.46
CA ALA A 19 2.33 0.27 9.42
C ALA A 19 2.82 0.28 10.88
N ASP A 20 3.85 -0.50 11.19
CA ASP A 20 4.51 -0.57 12.50
C ASP A 20 5.54 0.54 12.74
N GLU A 21 5.94 1.27 11.69
CA GLU A 21 6.83 2.43 11.77
C GLU A 21 6.13 3.71 12.24
N LEU A 22 4.79 3.75 12.23
CA LEU A 22 4.00 4.89 12.66
C LEU A 22 3.03 4.50 13.79
N LYS A 23 3.27 5.04 14.98
CA LYS A 23 2.37 4.92 16.13
C LYS A 23 1.46 6.13 16.23
N HIS A 24 0.30 5.92 16.86
CA HIS A 24 -0.62 7.01 17.16
C HIS A 24 0.08 8.07 18.02
N GLY A 25 0.18 9.30 17.50
CA GLY A 25 0.88 10.42 18.14
C GLY A 25 2.28 10.70 17.62
N ASP A 26 2.81 9.88 16.71
CA ASP A 26 4.13 10.13 16.10
C ASP A 26 4.09 11.36 15.18
N GLN A 27 5.27 11.99 15.04
CA GLN A 27 5.47 13.16 14.20
C GLN A 27 6.30 12.79 12.97
N LEU A 28 5.80 13.15 11.79
CA LEU A 28 6.52 12.99 10.53
C LEU A 28 7.23 14.29 10.17
N PHE A 29 8.54 14.19 9.94
CA PHE A 29 9.38 15.34 9.57
C PHE A 29 9.85 15.23 8.13
N VAL A 30 9.52 16.22 7.31
CA VAL A 30 10.05 16.30 5.94
C VAL A 30 11.25 17.21 5.91
N SER A 31 12.34 16.67 5.39
CA SER A 31 13.56 17.42 5.17
C SER A 31 14.04 17.27 3.74
N LEU A 32 14.50 18.37 3.14
CA LEU A 32 15.02 18.39 1.78
C LEU A 32 16.54 18.52 1.79
N PRO A 33 17.29 17.54 1.28
CA PRO A 33 18.72 17.69 1.12
C PRO A 33 19.01 18.80 0.11
N GLN A 34 19.87 19.73 0.49
CA GLN A 34 20.34 20.80 -0.37
C GLN A 34 21.63 20.39 -1.10
N PRO A 35 21.94 21.00 -2.26
CA PRO A 35 23.16 20.68 -3.01
C PRO A 35 24.47 20.90 -2.24
N ASN A 36 24.44 21.69 -1.17
CA ASN A 36 25.60 21.96 -0.30
C ASN A 36 25.76 20.94 0.84
N GLY A 37 24.97 19.86 0.85
CA GLY A 37 25.00 18.83 1.90
C GLY A 37 24.25 19.21 3.18
N VAL A 38 23.63 20.39 3.24
CA VAL A 38 22.80 20.79 4.38
C VAL A 38 21.37 20.30 4.16
N THR A 39 20.78 19.71 5.18
CA THR A 39 19.38 19.30 5.16
C THR A 39 18.51 20.49 5.58
N LYS A 40 17.62 20.96 4.71
CA LYS A 40 16.64 21.99 5.05
C LYS A 40 15.40 21.33 5.64
N PHE A 41 15.12 21.62 6.91
CA PHE A 41 13.84 21.28 7.52
C PHE A 41 12.71 22.05 6.83
N VAL A 42 11.72 21.34 6.30
CA VAL A 42 10.59 21.94 5.56
C VAL A 42 9.41 22.17 6.48
N GLY A 43 9.21 21.28 7.46
CA GLY A 43 8.14 21.40 8.44
C GLY A 43 7.79 20.07 9.07
N GLU A 44 6.95 20.17 10.10
CA GLU A 44 6.24 19.04 10.69
C GLU A 44 5.00 18.73 9.86
N ILE A 45 4.71 17.45 9.64
CA ILE A 45 3.45 16.96 9.09
C ILE A 45 2.59 16.52 10.30
N PRO A 46 1.66 17.37 10.77
CA PRO A 46 0.82 17.02 11.91
C PRO A 46 -0.24 16.01 11.47
N LEU A 47 0.04 14.72 11.66
CA LEU A 47 -0.79 13.57 11.20
C LEU A 47 -2.26 13.59 11.67
N HIS A 48 -2.59 14.45 12.64
CA HIS A 48 -3.92 14.64 13.20
C HIS A 48 -4.74 15.77 12.53
N THR A 49 -4.20 16.44 11.51
CA THR A 49 -4.91 17.52 10.82
C THR A 49 -5.69 17.02 9.60
N GLU A 50 -6.85 17.63 9.33
CA GLU A 50 -7.76 17.25 8.22
C GLU A 50 -7.12 17.33 6.82
N GLY A 51 -5.93 17.93 6.69
CA GLY A 51 -5.20 18.04 5.43
C GLY A 51 -4.30 16.85 5.08
N ILE A 52 -4.17 15.87 5.98
CA ILE A 52 -3.37 14.66 5.75
C ILE A 52 -4.31 13.46 5.70
N ASN A 53 -4.31 12.77 4.55
CA ASN A 53 -5.00 11.51 4.41
C ASN A 53 -4.00 10.38 4.66
N VAL A 54 -4.17 9.64 5.76
CA VAL A 54 -3.46 8.39 6.01
C VAL A 54 -4.36 7.27 5.49
N GLU A 55 -3.93 6.63 4.43
CA GLU A 55 -4.66 5.54 3.80
C GLU A 55 -3.88 4.23 4.02
N VAL A 56 -4.55 3.24 4.61
CA VAL A 56 -3.97 1.90 4.76
C VAL A 56 -4.07 1.22 3.40
N LEU A 57 -2.95 1.15 2.68
CA LEU A 57 -2.93 0.65 1.31
C LEU A 57 -3.01 -0.88 1.24
N THR A 58 -2.60 -1.56 2.32
CA THR A 58 -2.58 -3.02 2.45
C THR A 58 -3.06 -3.42 3.85
N PRO A 59 -3.97 -4.40 3.99
CA PRO A 59 -4.52 -4.81 5.26
C PRO A 59 -3.62 -5.82 5.99
N GLU A 60 -3.81 -5.94 7.30
CA GLU A 60 -3.08 -6.81 8.24
C GLU A 60 -2.93 -8.27 7.78
N LYS A 61 -3.89 -8.77 7.00
CA LYS A 61 -3.97 -10.17 6.57
C LYS A 61 -3.11 -10.51 5.35
N TRP A 62 -2.23 -9.61 4.90
CA TRP A 62 -1.24 -9.89 3.86
C TRP A 62 -0.18 -10.91 4.33
N PRO A 63 0.33 -11.83 3.47
CA PRO A 63 0.04 -12.01 2.05
C PRO A 63 -1.31 -12.71 1.75
N PRO A 64 -1.82 -12.62 0.51
CA PRO A 64 -3.01 -13.35 0.07
C PRO A 64 -2.79 -14.86 0.17
N ILE A 65 -3.83 -15.58 0.54
CA ILE A 65 -3.86 -17.05 0.59
C ILE A 65 -4.85 -17.54 -0.46
N GLU A 66 -4.62 -18.74 -0.99
CA GLU A 66 -5.47 -19.33 -2.01
C GLU A 66 -6.96 -19.34 -1.59
N GLY A 67 -7.81 -18.84 -2.49
CA GLY A 67 -9.25 -18.73 -2.27
C GLY A 67 -9.70 -17.44 -1.60
N ASP A 68 -8.78 -16.59 -1.15
CA ASP A 68 -9.14 -15.22 -0.76
C ASP A 68 -9.73 -14.44 -1.95
N ILE A 69 -10.68 -13.54 -1.67
CA ILE A 69 -11.10 -12.47 -2.58
C ILE A 69 -10.74 -11.14 -1.95
N TRP A 70 -10.05 -10.34 -2.74
CA TRP A 70 -9.61 -8.99 -2.44
C TRP A 70 -10.33 -8.01 -3.35
N GLU A 71 -10.45 -6.75 -2.92
CA GLU A 71 -10.99 -5.68 -3.73
C GLU A 71 -10.04 -4.48 -3.68
N ASP A 72 -9.84 -3.85 -4.84
CA ASP A 72 -8.92 -2.72 -5.01
C ASP A 72 -9.63 -1.38 -4.79
N GLY A 73 -8.89 -0.27 -4.88
CA GLY A 73 -9.45 1.09 -4.67
C GLY A 73 -10.45 1.55 -5.72
N GLN A 74 -10.80 0.70 -6.69
CA GLN A 74 -11.79 0.94 -7.75
C GLN A 74 -12.95 -0.06 -7.68
N ASP A 75 -13.14 -0.72 -6.54
CA ASP A 75 -14.19 -1.72 -6.30
C ASP A 75 -14.10 -2.93 -7.26
N VAL A 76 -12.88 -3.25 -7.76
CA VAL A 76 -12.66 -4.43 -8.61
C VAL A 76 -12.24 -5.62 -7.75
N GLU A 77 -12.91 -6.75 -7.91
CA GLU A 77 -12.55 -7.99 -7.25
C GLU A 77 -11.33 -8.69 -7.88
N TRP A 78 -10.45 -9.17 -7.01
CA TRP A 78 -9.25 -9.92 -7.30
C TRP A 78 -9.24 -11.23 -6.53
N TYR A 79 -8.87 -12.30 -7.22
CA TYR A 79 -8.97 -13.66 -6.73
C TYR A 79 -7.58 -14.18 -6.46
N ALA A 80 -7.33 -14.60 -5.22
CA ALA A 80 -6.06 -15.19 -4.82
C ALA A 80 -6.00 -16.63 -5.31
N VAL A 81 -5.17 -16.87 -6.31
CA VAL A 81 -5.03 -18.17 -6.97
C VAL A 81 -3.59 -18.64 -6.94
N ARG A 82 -3.41 -19.94 -6.69
CA ARG A 82 -2.12 -20.61 -6.87
C ARG A 82 -2.08 -21.20 -8.27
N ARG A 83 -1.25 -20.63 -9.14
CA ARG A 83 -1.08 -21.18 -10.50
C ARG A 83 -0.33 -22.50 -10.43
N HIS A 84 -0.70 -23.46 -11.28
CA HIS A 84 -0.08 -24.79 -11.28
C HIS A 84 1.43 -24.69 -11.53
N GLY A 85 2.23 -25.23 -10.61
CA GLY A 85 3.69 -25.16 -10.65
C GLY A 85 4.29 -23.93 -9.97
N ASN A 86 3.46 -22.97 -9.51
CA ASN A 86 3.92 -21.83 -8.73
C ASN A 86 3.75 -22.09 -7.22
N ARG A 87 4.72 -21.68 -6.42
CA ARG A 87 4.66 -21.80 -4.95
C ARG A 87 3.92 -20.64 -4.30
N GLU A 88 3.86 -19.51 -4.99
CA GLU A 88 3.28 -18.27 -4.50
C GLU A 88 1.84 -18.08 -4.98
N VAL A 89 1.07 -17.38 -4.17
CA VAL A 89 -0.32 -17.03 -4.45
C VAL A 89 -0.32 -15.67 -5.15
N THR A 90 -0.93 -15.61 -6.32
CA THR A 90 -1.05 -14.39 -7.12
C THR A 90 -2.48 -13.88 -7.09
N LEU A 91 -2.67 -12.57 -7.12
CA LEU A 91 -3.99 -11.96 -7.30
C LEU A 91 -4.28 -11.78 -8.79
N VAL A 92 -5.44 -12.26 -9.23
CA VAL A 92 -5.90 -12.09 -10.62
C VAL A 92 -7.30 -11.49 -10.65
N ASN A 93 -7.56 -10.56 -11.55
CA ASN A 93 -8.90 -10.05 -11.79
C ASN A 93 -9.62 -10.81 -12.92
N THR A 94 -10.94 -10.66 -12.99
CA THR A 94 -11.79 -11.28 -14.03
C THR A 94 -11.48 -10.80 -15.45
N GLY A 95 -10.73 -9.71 -15.59
CA GLY A 95 -10.22 -9.21 -16.86
C GLY A 95 -9.01 -10.00 -17.41
N GLY A 96 -8.41 -10.89 -16.60
CA GLY A 96 -7.39 -11.87 -17.02
C GLY A 96 -6.04 -11.29 -17.46
N ASN A 97 -5.88 -9.98 -17.50
CA ASN A 97 -4.74 -9.32 -18.14
C ASN A 97 -3.61 -8.90 -17.19
N PHE A 98 -3.84 -8.95 -15.88
CA PHE A 98 -2.85 -8.53 -14.89
C PHE A 98 -2.85 -9.51 -13.72
N ALA A 99 -1.68 -10.09 -13.45
CA ALA A 99 -1.40 -10.79 -12.21
C ALA A 99 -0.59 -9.83 -11.35
N VAL A 100 -0.97 -9.71 -10.08
CA VAL A 100 -0.14 -9.04 -9.10
C VAL A 100 0.57 -10.12 -8.30
N GLU A 101 1.90 -10.10 -8.36
CA GLU A 101 2.76 -11.14 -7.78
C GLU A 101 3.35 -10.71 -6.44
N ASP A 102 3.50 -9.40 -6.20
CA ASP A 102 4.03 -8.86 -4.94
C ASP A 102 3.33 -7.57 -4.49
N LEU A 103 3.75 -7.10 -3.31
CA LEU A 103 3.19 -5.92 -2.64
C LEU A 103 3.48 -4.62 -3.43
N ASP A 104 4.65 -4.50 -4.03
CA ASP A 104 5.09 -3.30 -4.74
C ASP A 104 4.27 -3.11 -6.03
N ASP A 105 3.97 -4.21 -6.72
CA ASP A 105 3.05 -4.24 -7.86
C ASP A 105 1.61 -3.89 -7.44
N MET A 106 1.14 -4.27 -6.25
CA MET A 106 -0.19 -3.85 -5.78
C MET A 106 -0.26 -2.36 -5.45
N LEU A 107 0.75 -1.86 -4.73
CA LEU A 107 0.79 -0.49 -4.22
C LEU A 107 0.95 0.55 -5.35
N SER A 108 1.61 0.16 -6.44
CA SER A 108 1.86 1.05 -7.57
C SER A 108 0.67 1.25 -8.51
N ILE A 109 -0.34 0.37 -8.47
CA ILE A 109 -1.36 0.30 -9.54
C ILE A 109 -2.76 0.71 -9.04
N ARG A 110 -3.28 0.19 -7.89
CA ARG A 110 -4.71 0.37 -7.49
C ARG A 110 -5.04 0.25 -5.98
N GLY A 111 -4.21 0.77 -5.07
CA GLY A 111 -4.62 0.86 -3.65
C GLY A 111 -5.82 1.80 -3.41
N PRO A 112 -6.51 1.70 -2.26
CA PRO A 112 -6.28 0.76 -1.15
C PRO A 112 -6.92 -0.60 -1.41
N TRP A 113 -6.30 -1.66 -0.88
CA TRP A 113 -6.80 -3.03 -1.04
C TRP A 113 -7.45 -3.53 0.24
N HIS A 114 -8.52 -4.31 0.10
CA HIS A 114 -9.21 -4.90 1.24
C HIS A 114 -9.63 -6.34 0.98
N LEU A 115 -9.51 -7.18 2.03
CA LEU A 115 -9.94 -8.57 1.97
C LEU A 115 -11.46 -8.64 2.13
N VAL A 116 -12.18 -8.95 1.06
CA VAL A 116 -13.64 -9.06 1.04
C VAL A 116 -14.09 -10.44 1.50
N ARG A 117 -13.33 -11.48 1.16
CA ARG A 117 -13.67 -12.85 1.53
C ARG A 117 -12.42 -13.67 1.82
N GLU A 118 -12.43 -14.33 2.97
CA GLU A 118 -11.38 -15.27 3.33
C GLU A 118 -11.53 -16.59 2.58
N GLY A 119 -10.40 -17.07 2.04
CA GLY A 119 -10.25 -18.41 1.52
C GLY A 119 -10.46 -19.45 2.62
N ARG A 120 -10.88 -20.64 2.22
CA ARG A 120 -11.13 -21.74 3.15
C ARG A 120 -9.89 -22.06 4.00
N GLU A 121 -8.69 -21.93 3.43
CA GLU A 121 -7.43 -22.22 4.11
C GLU A 121 -7.10 -21.23 5.23
N ARG A 122 -7.46 -19.94 5.06
CA ARG A 122 -7.23 -18.90 6.06
C ARG A 122 -8.04 -19.14 7.34
N LYS A 123 -9.26 -19.69 7.22
CA LYS A 123 -10.11 -20.06 8.36
C LYS A 123 -9.52 -21.16 9.26
N PHE A 124 -8.52 -21.89 8.78
CA PHE A 124 -7.82 -22.92 9.55
C PHE A 124 -6.47 -22.45 10.12
N GLN A 125 -6.08 -21.18 9.87
CA GLN A 125 -4.82 -20.59 10.31
C GLN A 125 -4.97 -19.54 11.43
N GLU A 126 -6.18 -19.31 11.97
CA GLU A 126 -6.32 -18.45 13.15
C GLU A 126 -5.45 -19.00 14.31
N PRO A 127 -4.65 -18.17 15.00
CA PRO A 127 -3.97 -18.62 16.19
C PRO A 127 -5.01 -18.93 17.27
N PRO A 128 -4.84 -19.99 18.09
CA PRO A 128 -5.50 -20.03 19.37
C PRO A 128 -4.94 -18.84 20.17
N PHE A 129 -5.84 -17.95 20.58
CA PHE A 129 -5.71 -16.87 21.58
C PHE A 129 -4.30 -16.53 22.12
#